data_AF-A0A7S0ABK4-F1
#
_entry.id   AF-A0A7S0ABK4-F1
#
_cell.length_a   1.000
_cell.length_b   1.000
_cell.length_c   1.000
_cell.angle_alpha   90.00
_cell.angle_beta   90.00
_cell.angle_gamma   90.00
#
_symmetry.space_group_name_H-M   'P 1'
#
loop_
_entity.id
_entity.type
_entity.pdbx_description
1 polymer ?
#
loop_
_entity_poly.entity_id
_entity_poly.type
_entity_poly.pdbx_seq_one_letter_code
_entity_poly.pdbx_strand_id
1 'polypeptide(L)'
;DGVGPDKPFFAAFLNVVAKSKEPEKHEKAKIILDKLKEANCKEGVDATSYNIALNACAFVVRPEDKEGALDTAKQIFEECKHQNKADEVTYGTYLKAVRRCSSETDSKRESIVEDLIEQAKVSGHFGYLLRKELKHMYRDKLAEKLGIEAENKIPSSWWRNAKTPPQARMSRQRT
;
A
#
# COMPACT_ATOMS: atom_id res chain seq x y z
N ASP A 1 29.11 -13.18 -21.76
CA ASP A 1 28.10 -12.11 -21.60
C ASP A 1 26.80 -12.69 -21.08
N GLY A 2 26.63 -12.71 -19.76
CA GLY A 2 25.39 -13.19 -19.15
C GLY A 2 24.36 -12.07 -19.19
N VAL A 3 23.23 -12.29 -19.88
CA VAL A 3 22.05 -11.43 -19.75
C VAL A 3 21.56 -11.61 -18.32
N GLY A 4 21.92 -10.67 -17.43
CA GLY A 4 21.36 -10.61 -16.09
C GLY A 4 19.83 -10.46 -16.16
N PRO A 5 19.09 -10.93 -15.14
CA PRO A 5 17.64 -10.84 -15.12
C PRO A 5 17.18 -9.39 -15.26
N ASP A 6 16.14 -9.17 -16.07
CA ASP A 6 15.53 -7.87 -16.29
C ASP A 6 14.35 -7.61 -15.33
N LYS A 7 13.82 -6.39 -15.34
CA LYS A 7 12.69 -5.99 -14.48
C LYS A 7 11.46 -6.90 -14.62
N PRO A 8 11.01 -7.30 -15.83
CA PRO A 8 9.94 -8.28 -16.01
C PRO A 8 10.17 -9.58 -15.25
N PHE A 9 11.39 -10.11 -15.26
CA PHE A 9 11.74 -11.32 -14.51
C PHE A 9 11.49 -11.14 -13.01
N PHE A 10 12.07 -10.12 -12.37
CA PHE A 10 11.86 -9.86 -10.94
C PHE A 10 10.39 -9.59 -10.59
N ALA A 11 9.68 -8.85 -11.44
CA ALA A 11 8.26 -8.58 -11.26
C ALA A 11 7.40 -9.86 -11.29
N ALA A 12 7.76 -10.83 -12.14
CA ALA A 12 7.11 -12.13 -12.17
C ALA A 12 7.32 -12.89 -10.86
N PHE A 13 8.56 -12.97 -10.36
CA PHE A 13 8.87 -13.61 -9.07
C PHE A 13 8.17 -12.94 -7.90
N LEU A 14 8.18 -11.60 -7.82
CA LEU A 14 7.43 -10.84 -6.81
C LEU A 14 5.94 -11.18 -6.84
N ASN A 15 5.33 -11.26 -8.02
CA ASN A 15 3.92 -11.62 -8.16
C ASN A 15 3.62 -13.05 -7.70
N VAL A 16 4.49 -14.01 -8.03
CA VAL A 16 4.36 -15.40 -7.58
C VAL A 16 4.42 -15.46 -6.06
N VAL A 17 5.42 -14.82 -5.45
CA VAL A 17 5.56 -14.77 -3.97
C VAL A 17 4.37 -14.07 -3.32
N ALA A 18 3.91 -12.92 -3.84
CA ALA A 18 2.79 -12.19 -3.26
C ALA A 18 1.50 -13.02 -3.23
N LYS A 19 1.28 -13.85 -4.26
CA LYS A 19 0.10 -14.73 -4.40
C LYS A 19 0.25 -16.08 -3.71
N SER A 20 1.45 -16.45 -3.26
CA SER A 20 1.67 -17.73 -2.60
C SER A 20 1.10 -17.76 -1.18
N LYS A 21 1.05 -18.96 -0.61
CA LYS A 21 0.74 -19.23 0.80
C LYS A 21 2.00 -19.57 1.61
N GLU A 22 3.17 -19.27 1.04
CA GLU A 22 4.45 -19.59 1.65
C GLU A 22 4.63 -18.85 2.99
N PRO A 23 5.22 -19.52 4.00
CA PRO A 23 5.78 -18.85 5.16
C PRO A 23 6.72 -17.71 4.77
N GLU A 24 6.71 -16.64 5.57
CA GLU A 24 7.67 -15.53 5.50
C GLU A 24 7.69 -14.86 4.11
N LYS A 25 6.56 -14.92 3.38
CA LYS A 25 6.49 -14.36 2.02
C LYS A 25 6.74 -12.84 1.99
N HIS A 26 6.55 -12.15 3.10
CA HIS A 26 6.92 -10.74 3.25
C HIS A 26 8.44 -10.55 3.12
N GLU A 27 9.25 -11.40 3.79
CA GLU A 27 10.71 -11.35 3.70
C GLU A 27 11.19 -11.74 2.31
N LYS A 28 10.65 -12.82 1.75
CA LYS A 28 10.98 -13.26 0.38
C LYS A 28 10.68 -12.14 -0.63
N ALA A 29 9.56 -11.45 -0.49
CA ALA A 29 9.22 -10.32 -1.35
C ALA A 29 10.19 -9.14 -1.18
N LYS A 30 10.60 -8.84 0.06
CA LYS A 30 11.61 -7.79 0.33
C LYS A 30 12.96 -8.14 -0.30
N ILE A 31 13.43 -9.39 -0.15
CA ILE A 31 14.68 -9.86 -0.76
C ILE A 31 14.65 -9.73 -2.28
N ILE A 32 13.54 -10.10 -2.94
CA ILE A 32 13.43 -9.97 -4.40
C ILE A 32 13.41 -8.50 -4.82
N LEU A 33 12.73 -7.63 -4.06
CA LEU A 33 12.73 -6.18 -4.29
C LEU A 33 14.13 -5.59 -4.15
N ASP A 34 14.90 -6.05 -3.15
CA ASP A 34 16.28 -5.63 -2.92
C ASP A 34 17.19 -6.05 -4.07
N LYS A 35 17.08 -7.30 -4.53
CA LYS A 35 17.80 -7.79 -5.71
C LYS A 35 17.45 -7.02 -6.99
N LEU A 36 16.18 -6.64 -7.19
CA LEU A 36 15.77 -5.82 -8.33
C LEU A 36 16.46 -4.45 -8.30
N LYS A 37 16.63 -3.85 -7.12
CA LYS A 37 17.36 -2.58 -6.97
C LYS A 37 18.85 -2.75 -7.27
N GLU A 38 19.46 -3.82 -6.78
CA GLU A 38 20.89 -4.13 -6.99
C GLU A 38 21.21 -4.47 -8.45
N ALA A 39 20.27 -5.09 -9.17
CA ALA A 39 20.45 -5.48 -10.57
C ALA A 39 20.61 -4.30 -11.54
N ASN A 40 20.44 -3.05 -11.07
CA ASN A 40 20.56 -1.81 -11.84
C ASN A 40 19.88 -1.90 -13.22
N CYS A 41 18.70 -2.53 -13.26
CA CYS A 41 17.94 -2.70 -14.50
C CYS A 41 17.65 -1.32 -15.11
N LYS A 42 17.64 -1.23 -16.44
CA LYS A 42 17.49 0.03 -17.20
C LYS A 42 16.29 0.91 -16.77
N GLU A 43 15.22 0.29 -16.28
CA GLU A 43 14.01 0.99 -15.79
C GLU A 43 13.94 1.16 -14.27
N GLY A 44 14.84 0.52 -13.51
CA GLY A 44 14.87 0.54 -12.05
C GLY A 44 13.60 -0.01 -11.37
N VAL A 45 13.52 0.21 -10.06
CA VAL A 45 12.33 -0.07 -9.25
C VAL A 45 11.30 1.05 -9.41
N ASP A 46 10.02 0.71 -9.49
CA ASP A 46 8.91 1.66 -9.58
C ASP A 46 7.81 1.38 -8.53
N ALA A 47 6.78 2.23 -8.51
CA ALA A 47 5.63 2.09 -7.62
C ALA A 47 5.00 0.69 -7.71
N THR A 48 4.96 0.09 -8.91
CA THR A 48 4.38 -1.24 -9.12
C THR A 48 5.18 -2.31 -8.38
N SER A 49 6.52 -2.29 -8.47
CA SER A 49 7.38 -3.22 -7.72
C SER A 49 7.16 -3.12 -6.21
N TYR A 50 7.13 -1.89 -5.65
CA TYR A 50 6.83 -1.67 -4.24
C TYR A 50 5.42 -2.16 -3.86
N ASN A 51 4.41 -1.88 -4.67
CA ASN A 51 3.03 -2.25 -4.42
C ASN A 51 2.82 -3.78 -4.43
N ILE A 52 3.56 -4.53 -5.26
CA ILE A 52 3.53 -6.00 -5.23
C ILE A 52 4.12 -6.52 -3.92
N ALA A 53 5.26 -5.98 -3.47
CA ALA A 53 5.88 -6.38 -2.21
C ALA A 53 5.02 -6.02 -0.98
N LEU A 54 4.38 -4.84 -0.96
CA LEU A 54 3.39 -4.47 0.06
C LEU A 54 2.20 -5.42 0.07
N ASN A 55 1.72 -5.88 -1.09
CA ASN A 55 0.65 -6.89 -1.15
C ASN A 55 1.10 -8.23 -0.56
N ALA A 56 2.35 -8.66 -0.77
CA ALA A 56 2.87 -9.85 -0.11
C ALA A 56 2.77 -9.75 1.42
N CYS A 57 3.08 -8.58 1.97
CA CYS A 57 2.91 -8.32 3.40
C CYS A 57 1.43 -8.34 3.82
N ALA A 58 0.56 -7.65 3.08
CA ALA A 58 -0.87 -7.55 3.44
C ALA A 58 -1.62 -8.90 3.40
N PHE A 59 -1.14 -9.86 2.62
CA PHE A 59 -1.80 -11.15 2.42
C PHE A 59 -1.07 -12.33 3.06
N VAL A 60 -0.23 -12.10 4.08
CA VAL A 60 0.24 -13.20 4.94
C VAL A 60 -0.95 -13.97 5.51
N VAL A 61 -0.81 -15.29 5.54
CA VAL A 61 -1.88 -16.21 5.96
C VAL A 61 -1.67 -16.64 7.41
N ARG A 62 -0.40 -16.82 7.79
CA ARG A 62 0.04 -17.28 9.10
C ARG A 62 0.00 -16.13 10.11
N PRO A 63 -0.70 -16.28 11.26
CA PRO A 63 -0.71 -15.27 12.32
C PRO A 63 0.70 -14.88 12.81
N GLU A 64 1.61 -15.84 12.90
CA GLU A 64 3.01 -15.66 13.33
C GLU A 64 3.82 -14.76 12.39
N ASP A 65 3.45 -14.70 11.11
CA ASP A 65 4.12 -13.84 10.13
C ASP A 65 3.61 -12.39 10.18
N LYS A 66 2.53 -12.09 10.93
CA LYS A 66 1.86 -10.77 10.86
C LYS A 66 2.73 -9.62 11.39
N GLU A 67 3.41 -9.82 12.51
CA GLU A 67 4.27 -8.79 13.09
C GLU A 67 5.43 -8.45 12.14
N GLY A 68 6.16 -9.47 11.69
CA GLY A 68 7.23 -9.31 10.70
C GLY A 68 6.74 -8.72 9.38
N ALA A 69 5.53 -9.08 8.92
CA ALA A 69 4.93 -8.50 7.73
C ALA A 69 4.59 -7.02 7.90
N LEU A 70 4.15 -6.58 9.09
CA LEU A 70 3.87 -5.17 9.36
C LEU A 70 5.15 -4.34 9.35
N ASP A 71 6.21 -4.83 9.99
CA ASP A 71 7.52 -4.17 9.99
C ASP A 71 8.12 -4.10 8.59
N THR A 72 8.06 -5.21 7.84
CA THR A 72 8.49 -5.26 6.45
C THR A 72 7.69 -4.28 5.58
N ALA A 73 6.37 -4.23 5.76
CA ALA A 73 5.52 -3.29 5.02
C ALA A 73 5.88 -1.83 5.33
N LYS A 74 6.18 -1.50 6.59
CA LYS A 74 6.62 -0.15 6.99
C LYS A 74 7.93 0.23 6.32
N GLN A 75 8.92 -0.67 6.31
CA GLN A 75 10.20 -0.44 5.63
C GLN A 75 10.02 -0.21 4.12
N ILE A 76 9.22 -1.05 3.46
CA ILE A 76 8.93 -0.93 2.02
C ILE A 76 8.20 0.38 1.70
N PHE A 77 7.22 0.76 2.52
CA PHE A 77 6.45 1.99 2.35
C PHE A 77 7.33 3.23 2.50
N GLU A 78 8.12 3.31 3.58
CA GLU A 78 9.02 4.44 3.80
C GLU A 78 10.10 4.53 2.73
N GLU A 79 10.66 3.40 2.29
CA GLU A 79 11.62 3.40 1.18
C GLU A 79 10.99 3.93 -0.13
N CYS A 80 9.78 3.47 -0.47
CA CYS A 80 9.05 3.92 -1.64
C CYS A 80 8.80 5.44 -1.62
N LYS A 81 8.46 5.99 -0.45
CA LYS A 81 8.31 7.43 -0.23
C LYS A 81 9.64 8.18 -0.38
N HIS A 82 10.71 7.70 0.25
CA HIS A 82 12.03 8.36 0.17
C HIS A 82 12.55 8.43 -1.27
N GLN A 83 12.20 7.45 -2.11
CA GLN A 83 12.55 7.45 -3.53
C GLN A 83 11.57 8.26 -4.41
N ASN A 84 10.58 8.94 -3.83
CA ASN A 84 9.51 9.64 -4.53
C ASN A 84 8.77 8.75 -5.55
N LYS A 85 8.59 7.47 -5.22
CA LYS A 85 7.87 6.48 -6.05
C LYS A 85 6.48 6.16 -5.54
N ALA A 86 6.12 6.57 -4.33
CA ALA A 86 4.82 6.27 -3.74
C ALA A 86 3.68 6.91 -4.54
N ASP A 87 2.64 6.12 -4.83
CA ASP A 87 1.41 6.57 -5.48
C ASP A 87 0.18 6.28 -4.60
N GLU A 88 -1.02 6.61 -5.07
CA GLU A 88 -2.25 6.38 -4.30
C GLU A 88 -2.50 4.90 -3.99
N VAL A 89 -1.95 3.99 -4.81
CA VAL A 89 -2.03 2.55 -4.58
C VAL A 89 -1.05 2.14 -3.48
N THR A 90 0.13 2.78 -3.39
CA THR A 90 1.10 2.58 -2.30
C THR A 90 0.48 2.88 -0.94
N TYR A 91 -0.11 4.06 -0.76
CA TYR A 91 -0.78 4.43 0.49
C TYR A 91 -1.90 3.46 0.86
N GLY A 92 -2.77 3.11 -0.09
CA GLY A 92 -3.88 2.18 0.17
C GLY A 92 -3.43 0.74 0.44
N THR A 93 -2.35 0.29 -0.19
CA THR A 93 -1.82 -1.06 0.01
C THR A 93 -1.09 -1.18 1.35
N TYR A 94 -0.36 -0.13 1.76
CA TYR A 94 0.23 -0.09 3.10
C TYR A 94 -0.84 -0.08 4.19
N LEU A 95 -1.91 0.73 4.06
CA LEU A 95 -3.03 0.70 5.02
C LEU A 95 -3.68 -0.69 5.09
N LYS A 96 -3.81 -1.39 3.97
CA LYS A 96 -4.31 -2.76 3.96
C LYS A 96 -3.41 -3.70 4.75
N ALA A 97 -2.08 -3.56 4.65
CA ALA A 97 -1.13 -4.33 5.45
C ALA A 97 -1.31 -4.02 6.95
N VAL A 98 -1.37 -2.75 7.33
CA VAL A 98 -1.66 -2.30 8.70
C VAL A 98 -2.93 -2.97 9.21
N ARG A 99 -4.06 -2.82 8.50
CA ARG A 99 -5.36 -3.37 8.92
C ARG A 99 -5.37 -4.89 9.09
N ARG A 100 -4.62 -5.63 8.28
CA ARG A 100 -4.64 -7.11 8.30
C ARG A 100 -3.62 -7.73 9.26
N CYS A 101 -2.53 -7.01 9.52
CA CYS A 101 -1.40 -7.50 10.31
C CYS A 101 -1.39 -6.98 11.75
N SER A 102 -2.09 -5.89 12.07
CA SER A 102 -2.24 -5.39 13.44
C SER A 102 -3.57 -5.80 14.07
N SER A 103 -3.62 -5.80 15.40
CA SER A 103 -4.87 -5.97 16.16
C SER A 103 -5.71 -4.69 16.09
N GLU A 104 -7.04 -4.82 16.09
CA GLU A 104 -7.93 -3.66 16.16
C GLU A 104 -7.79 -2.88 17.48
N THR A 105 -7.34 -3.54 18.54
CA THR A 105 -7.11 -2.97 19.88
C THR A 105 -5.70 -2.43 20.08
N ASP A 106 -4.81 -2.54 19.08
CA ASP A 106 -3.45 -2.02 19.16
C ASP A 106 -3.46 -0.50 19.07
N SER A 107 -3.00 0.18 20.12
CA SER A 107 -2.93 1.66 20.14
C SER A 107 -1.96 2.20 19.08
N LYS A 108 -0.92 1.45 18.70
CA LYS A 108 0.02 1.85 17.65
C LYS A 108 -0.63 1.87 16.29
N ARG A 109 -1.61 0.98 16.05
CA ARG A 109 -2.36 0.93 14.78
C ARG A 109 -3.04 2.26 14.49
N GLU A 110 -3.70 2.84 15.47
CA GLU A 110 -4.43 4.10 15.28
C GLU A 110 -3.47 5.24 14.94
N SER A 111 -2.34 5.34 15.65
CA SER A 111 -1.29 6.33 15.37
C SER A 111 -0.71 6.19 13.96
N ILE A 112 -0.45 4.96 13.50
CA ILE A 112 0.03 4.71 12.12
C ILE A 112 -1.03 5.15 11.10
N VAL A 113 -2.31 4.89 11.37
CA VAL A 113 -3.40 5.24 10.44
C VAL A 113 -3.58 6.75 10.35
N GLU A 114 -3.51 7.45 11.48
CA GLU A 114 -3.61 8.92 11.52
C GLU A 114 -2.47 9.58 10.74
N ASP A 115 -1.24 9.15 10.99
CA ASP A 115 -0.05 9.62 10.27
C ASP A 115 -0.17 9.35 8.76
N LEU A 116 -0.60 8.14 8.39
CA LEU A 116 -0.79 7.76 6.98
C LEU A 116 -1.88 8.59 6.28
N ILE A 117 -2.98 8.88 6.99
CA ILE A 117 -4.05 9.75 6.48
C ILE A 117 -3.47 11.13 6.19
N GLU A 118 -2.75 11.72 7.13
CA GLU A 118 -2.22 13.08 6.97
C GLU A 118 -1.19 13.15 5.84
N GLN A 119 -0.26 12.20 5.79
CA GLN A 119 0.70 12.11 4.69
C GLN A 119 0.01 12.02 3.33
N ALA A 120 -1.02 11.17 3.20
CA ALA A 120 -1.77 11.03 1.95
C ALA A 120 -2.53 12.30 1.56
N LYS A 121 -3.07 13.04 2.54
CA LYS A 121 -3.73 14.34 2.31
C LYS A 121 -2.74 15.37 1.78
N VAL A 122 -1.60 15.53 2.45
CA VAL A 122 -0.56 16.50 2.09
C VAL A 122 0.07 16.18 0.74
N SER A 123 0.38 14.91 0.50
CA SER A 123 0.98 14.46 -0.75
C SER A 123 0.00 14.44 -1.92
N GLY A 124 -1.31 14.61 -1.68
CA GLY A 124 -2.33 14.51 -2.71
C GLY A 124 -2.62 13.09 -3.20
N HIS A 125 -2.23 12.06 -2.43
CA HIS A 125 -2.40 10.64 -2.77
C HIS A 125 -3.54 9.97 -1.99
N PHE A 126 -4.51 10.74 -1.47
CA PHE A 126 -5.70 10.25 -0.77
C PHE A 126 -6.71 9.59 -1.74
N GLY A 127 -6.30 8.49 -2.36
CA GLY A 127 -7.01 7.83 -3.44
C GLY A 127 -8.08 6.83 -3.00
N TYR A 128 -8.66 6.15 -3.99
CA TYR A 128 -9.74 5.18 -3.78
C TYR A 128 -9.39 4.03 -2.84
N LEU A 129 -8.21 3.41 -3.01
CA LEU A 129 -7.85 2.22 -2.22
C LEU A 129 -7.70 2.57 -0.73
N LEU A 130 -7.03 3.67 -0.42
CA LEU A 130 -6.89 4.17 0.95
C LEU A 130 -8.28 4.40 1.57
N ARG A 131 -9.17 5.14 0.89
CA ARG A 131 -10.54 5.39 1.36
C ARG A 131 -11.34 4.12 1.57
N LYS A 132 -11.21 3.14 0.68
CA LYS A 132 -11.87 1.84 0.82
C LYS A 132 -11.43 1.13 2.10
N GLU A 133 -10.14 1.06 2.37
CA GLU A 133 -9.63 0.42 3.60
C GLU A 133 -10.02 1.22 4.85
N LEU A 134 -9.99 2.56 4.82
CA LEU A 134 -10.49 3.40 5.91
C LEU A 134 -11.98 3.19 6.16
N LYS A 135 -12.80 3.03 5.12
CA LYS A 135 -14.23 2.72 5.25
C LYS A 135 -14.45 1.35 5.91
N HIS A 136 -13.60 0.37 5.63
CA HIS A 136 -13.64 -0.91 6.35
C HIS A 136 -13.33 -0.76 7.85
N MET A 137 -12.43 0.17 8.21
CA MET A 137 -12.02 0.42 9.59
C MET A 137 -13.04 1.24 10.38
N TYR A 138 -13.51 2.35 9.83
CA TYR A 138 -14.31 3.34 10.56
C TYR A 138 -15.80 3.30 10.21
N ARG A 139 -16.19 2.59 9.15
CA ARG A 139 -17.58 2.48 8.68
C ARG A 139 -18.23 3.87 8.57
N ASP A 140 -19.29 4.12 9.32
CA ASP A 140 -20.06 5.36 9.26
C ASP A 140 -19.36 6.54 9.97
N LYS A 141 -18.31 6.26 10.75
CA LYS A 141 -17.47 7.28 11.40
C LYS A 141 -16.34 7.80 10.52
N LEU A 142 -16.29 7.42 9.25
CA LEU A 142 -15.20 7.84 8.35
C LEU A 142 -15.17 9.37 8.16
N ALA A 143 -16.33 10.01 7.98
CA ALA A 143 -16.39 11.46 7.81
C ALA A 143 -15.87 12.22 9.05
N GLU A 144 -16.31 11.78 10.23
CA GLU A 144 -15.82 12.26 11.53
C GLU A 144 -14.30 12.08 11.65
N LYS A 145 -13.78 10.88 11.36
CA LYS A 145 -12.34 10.58 11.42
C LYS A 145 -11.52 11.48 10.49
N LEU A 146 -12.08 11.83 9.33
CA LEU A 146 -11.41 12.69 8.35
C LEU A 146 -11.56 14.18 8.63
N GLY A 147 -12.44 14.57 9.56
CA GLY A 147 -12.76 15.98 9.84
C GLY A 147 -13.50 16.65 8.69
N ILE A 148 -14.40 15.92 8.01
CA ILE A 148 -15.20 16.43 6.88
C ILE A 148 -16.69 16.20 7.11
N GLU A 149 -17.54 17.02 6.49
CA GLU A 149 -19.00 16.90 6.61
C GLU A 149 -19.53 15.56 6.08
N ALA A 150 -18.97 15.08 4.97
CA ALA A 150 -19.38 13.83 4.32
C ALA A 150 -18.30 13.33 3.35
N GLU A 151 -18.31 12.03 3.04
CA GLU A 151 -17.33 11.38 2.15
C GLU A 151 -17.34 11.92 0.70
N ASN A 152 -18.43 12.55 0.27
CA ASN A 152 -18.52 13.21 -1.04
C ASN A 152 -17.94 14.64 -1.02
N LYS A 153 -17.55 15.17 0.14
CA LYS A 153 -16.96 16.50 0.34
C LYS A 153 -15.43 16.46 0.52
N ILE A 154 -14.77 15.39 0.09
CA ILE A 154 -13.31 15.27 0.18
C ILE A 154 -12.65 16.34 -0.71
N PRO A 155 -11.77 17.19 -0.15
CA PRO A 155 -11.07 18.23 -0.90
C PRO A 155 -10.27 17.68 -2.07
N SER A 156 -10.31 18.37 -3.22
CA SER A 156 -9.53 18.00 -4.41
C SER A 156 -8.03 17.99 -4.16
N SER A 157 -7.54 18.85 -3.28
CA SER A 157 -6.14 18.89 -2.86
C SER A 157 -5.66 17.56 -2.27
N TRP A 158 -6.54 16.78 -1.62
CA TRP A 158 -6.16 15.51 -1.01
C TRP A 158 -5.94 14.40 -2.04
N TRP A 159 -6.57 14.49 -3.22
CA TRP A 159 -6.49 13.45 -4.26
C TRP A 159 -5.94 13.96 -5.60
N ARG A 160 -5.36 15.17 -5.63
CA ARG A 160 -4.81 15.80 -6.85
C ARG A 160 -3.81 14.93 -7.61
N ASN A 161 -3.11 14.03 -6.92
CA ASN A 161 -2.12 13.11 -7.47
C ASN A 161 -2.62 11.67 -7.54
N ALA A 162 -3.92 11.42 -7.29
CA ALA A 162 -4.53 10.11 -7.43
C ALA A 162 -5.21 9.97 -8.81
N LYS A 163 -5.06 8.80 -9.46
CA LYS A 163 -5.62 8.56 -10.80
C LYS A 163 -7.15 8.53 -10.84
N THR A 164 -7.80 8.20 -9.73
CA THR A 164 -9.27 8.07 -9.67
C THR A 164 -9.86 9.10 -8.71
N PRO A 165 -10.66 10.07 -9.20
CA PRO A 165 -11.32 11.02 -8.33
C PRO A 165 -12.43 10.35 -7.50
N PRO A 166 -12.74 10.86 -6.30
CA PRO A 166 -13.79 10.34 -5.43
C PRO A 166 -15.16 10.15 -6.06
N GLN A 167 -15.50 11.01 -7.03
CA GLN A 167 -16.84 11.12 -7.60
C GLN A 167 -17.08 10.16 -8.78
N ALA A 168 -16.02 9.63 -9.43
CA ALA A 168 -16.15 8.89 -10.69
C ALA A 168 -16.70 7.45 -10.57
N ARG A 169 -16.78 6.86 -9.37
CA ARG A 169 -17.36 5.50 -9.18
C ARG A 169 -18.77 5.48 -8.59
N MET A 170 -19.27 6.57 -8.01
CA MET A 170 -20.66 6.61 -7.51
C MET A 170 -21.69 6.59 -8.65
N SER A 171 -21.30 7.01 -9.86
CA SER A 171 -22.15 6.96 -11.05
C SER A 171 -22.25 5.57 -11.70
N ARG A 172 -21.40 4.61 -11.34
CA ARG A 172 -21.37 3.26 -11.96
C ARG A 172 -22.15 2.19 -11.20
N GLN A 173 -22.85 2.54 -10.11
CA GLN A 173 -23.69 1.62 -9.32
C GLN A 173 -25.19 1.88 -9.50
N ARG A 174 -25.59 2.67 -10.51
CA ARG A 174 -26.99 2.85 -10.92
C ARG A 174 -27.15 2.48 -12.39
N THR A 175 -27.16 1.19 -12.69
CA THR A 175 -27.71 0.57 -13.91
C THR A 175 -28.06 -0.86 -13.59
#